data_AF-E4KQS4-F1
#
_entry.id   AF-E4KQS4-F1
#
_cell.length_a   1.000
_cell.length_b   1.000
_cell.length_c   1.000
_cell.angle_alpha   90.00
_cell.angle_beta   90.00
_cell.angle_gamma   90.00
#
_symmetry.space_group_name_H-M   'P 1'
#
loop_
_entity.id
_entity.type
_entity.pdbx_description
1 polymer ?
#
loop_
_entity_poly.entity_id
_entity_poly.type
_entity_poly.pdbx_seq_one_letter_code
_entity_poly.pdbx_strand_id
1 'polypeptide(L)'
;MKNRIILGLVILIGLGLFFVNFSYALGWLLGWAVMLLVAWLRQNVLVKIIDFDHFKARHYVLYLLAIMLLIALPLGVAFFFPEIVNPYAIFLAYFIDRILMFATGSLKKEVR
;
A
#
# COMPACT_ATOMS: atom_id res chain seq x y z
N MET A 1 -6.35 -4.09 17.24
CA MET A 1 -7.78 -4.01 16.83
C MET A 1 -8.00 -3.16 15.58
N LYS A 2 -7.46 -1.92 15.50
CA LYS A 2 -7.68 -0.99 14.38
C LYS A 2 -7.39 -1.58 12.98
N ASN A 3 -6.26 -2.30 12.82
CA ASN A 3 -5.91 -2.93 11.53
C ASN A 3 -6.89 -4.01 11.09
N ARG A 4 -7.55 -4.73 12.02
CA ARG A 4 -8.53 -5.77 11.67
C ARG A 4 -9.84 -5.16 11.12
N ILE A 5 -10.23 -4.00 11.65
CA ILE A 5 -11.42 -3.27 11.18
C ILE A 5 -11.18 -2.71 9.77
N ILE A 6 -10.00 -2.11 9.53
CA ILE A 6 -9.62 -1.61 8.21
C ILE A 6 -9.62 -2.77 7.20
N LEU A 7 -8.99 -3.89 7.55
CA LEU A 7 -8.92 -5.06 6.66
C LEU A 7 -10.32 -5.65 6.37
N GLY A 8 -11.22 -5.65 7.36
CA GLY A 8 -12.63 -6.02 7.16
C GLY A 8 -13.36 -5.08 6.21
N LEU A 9 -13.17 -3.76 6.34
CA LEU A 9 -13.76 -2.77 5.44
C LEU A 9 -13.21 -2.91 4.01
N VAL A 10 -11.91 -3.16 3.86
CA VAL A 10 -11.27 -3.39 2.56
C VAL A 10 -11.90 -4.58 1.84
N ILE A 11 -12.09 -5.70 2.56
CA ILE A 11 -12.72 -6.89 1.99
C ILE A 11 -14.19 -6.63 1.64
N LEU A 12 -14.93 -5.96 2.52
CA LEU A 12 -16.35 -5.63 2.27
C LEU A 12 -16.52 -4.72 1.04
N ILE A 13 -15.67 -3.70 0.89
CA ILE A 13 -15.68 -2.83 -0.29
C ILE A 13 -15.28 -3.63 -1.54
N GLY A 14 -14.27 -4.50 -1.44
CA GLY A 14 -13.87 -5.38 -2.53
C GLY A 14 -14.99 -6.31 -3.00
N LEU A 15 -15.75 -6.89 -2.05
CA LEU A 15 -16.92 -7.70 -2.34
C LEU A 15 -18.04 -6.88 -3.00
N GLY A 16 -18.29 -5.65 -2.54
CA GLY A 16 -19.25 -4.76 -3.18
C GLY A 16 -18.85 -4.42 -4.62
N LEU A 17 -17.58 -4.11 -4.85
CA LEU A 17 -17.04 -3.83 -6.18
C LEU A 17 -17.12 -5.04 -7.11
N PHE A 18 -17.07 -6.27 -6.58
CA PHE A 18 -17.17 -7.50 -7.38
C PHE A 18 -18.51 -7.59 -8.11
N PHE A 19 -19.60 -7.14 -7.46
CA PHE A 19 -20.93 -7.08 -8.09
C PHE A 19 -21.07 -5.95 -9.11
N VAL A 20 -20.21 -4.93 -9.05
CA VAL A 20 -20.20 -3.84 -10.03
C VAL A 20 -19.40 -4.26 -11.25
N ASN A 21 -18.13 -4.63 -11.05
CA ASN A 21 -17.25 -5.09 -12.11
C ASN A 21 -15.98 -5.72 -11.50
N PHE A 22 -15.63 -6.91 -11.99
CA PHE A 22 -14.50 -7.71 -11.51
C PHE A 22 -13.16 -6.95 -11.53
N SER A 23 -12.89 -6.16 -12.57
CA SER A 23 -11.65 -5.38 -12.72
C SER A 23 -11.48 -4.33 -11.62
N TYR A 24 -12.57 -3.71 -11.16
CA TYR A 24 -12.53 -2.77 -10.03
C TYR A 24 -12.27 -3.48 -8.71
N ALA A 25 -12.92 -4.63 -8.48
CA ALA A 25 -12.70 -5.43 -7.28
C ALA A 25 -11.26 -5.93 -7.18
N LEU A 26 -10.72 -6.44 -8.28
CA LEU A 26 -9.36 -6.94 -8.34
C LEU A 26 -8.34 -5.82 -8.21
N GLY A 27 -8.55 -4.68 -8.86
CA GLY A 27 -7.70 -3.47 -8.69
C GLY A 27 -7.71 -2.95 -7.26
N TRP A 28 -8.87 -2.93 -6.60
CA TRP A 28 -8.98 -2.54 -5.20
C TRP A 28 -8.20 -3.46 -4.27
N LEU A 29 -8.43 -4.78 -4.36
CA LEU A 29 -7.77 -5.77 -3.51
C LEU A 29 -6.25 -5.78 -3.75
N LEU A 30 -5.82 -5.70 -5.00
CA LEU A 30 -4.42 -5.63 -5.38
C LEU A 30 -3.76 -4.36 -4.83
N GLY A 31 -4.43 -3.21 -4.94
CA GLY A 31 -3.94 -1.96 -4.38
C GLY A 31 -3.75 -2.04 -2.85
N TRP A 32 -4.70 -2.64 -2.14
CA TRP A 32 -4.56 -2.86 -0.70
C TRP A 32 -3.49 -3.88 -0.33
N ALA A 33 -3.33 -4.96 -1.10
CA ALA A 33 -2.25 -5.93 -0.88
C ALA A 33 -0.87 -5.27 -0.99
N VAL A 34 -0.67 -4.40 -1.99
CA VAL A 34 0.55 -3.62 -2.15
C VAL A 34 0.79 -2.68 -0.96
N MET A 35 -0.24 -1.95 -0.51
CA MET A 35 -0.08 -1.04 0.63
C MET A 35 0.20 -1.76 1.94
N LEU A 36 -0.41 -2.95 2.15
CA LEU A 36 -0.09 -3.81 3.28
C LEU A 36 1.37 -4.28 3.25
N LEU A 37 1.87 -4.65 2.06
CA LEU A 37 3.28 -5.02 1.90
C LEU A 37 4.22 -3.84 2.14
N VAL A 38 3.88 -2.63 1.66
CA VAL A 38 4.62 -1.39 1.96
C VAL A 38 4.66 -1.11 3.47
N ALA A 39 3.54 -1.29 4.17
CA ALA A 39 3.47 -1.12 5.62
C ALA A 39 4.33 -2.17 6.34
N TRP A 40 4.32 -3.42 5.87
CA TRP A 40 5.16 -4.49 6.42
C TRP A 40 6.65 -4.21 6.20
N LEU A 41 7.05 -3.79 5.00
CA LEU A 41 8.43 -3.40 4.68
C LEU A 41 8.91 -2.24 5.56
N ARG A 42 8.03 -1.27 5.82
CA ARG A 42 8.36 -0.17 6.74
C ARG A 42 8.69 -0.68 8.14
N GLN A 43 7.80 -1.49 8.73
CA GLN A 43 7.95 -1.96 10.11
C GLN A 43 9.13 -2.93 10.29
N ASN A 44 9.40 -3.77 9.29
CA ASN A 44 10.37 -4.86 9.43
C ASN A 44 11.74 -4.55 8.81
N VAL A 45 11.79 -3.64 7.84
CA VAL A 45 13.01 -3.34 7.07
C VAL A 45 13.45 -1.90 7.33
N LEU A 46 12.59 -0.91 7.12
CA LEU A 46 12.98 0.50 7.25
C LEU A 46 13.46 0.83 8.67
N VAL A 47 12.72 0.38 9.69
CA VAL A 47 13.09 0.61 11.10
C VAL A 47 14.49 0.05 11.39
N LYS A 48 14.84 -1.12 10.84
CA LYS A 48 16.17 -1.73 11.01
C LYS A 48 17.28 -1.02 10.23
N ILE A 49 16.95 -0.43 9.08
CA ILE A 49 17.92 0.30 8.25
C ILE A 49 18.25 1.67 8.83
N ILE A 50 17.27 2.33 9.48
CA ILE A 50 17.43 3.68 10.04
C ILE A 50 18.04 3.66 11.44
N ASP A 51 18.01 2.52 12.16
CA ASP A 51 18.55 2.44 13.51
C ASP A 51 20.05 2.81 13.57
N PHE A 52 20.37 3.72 14.50
CA PHE A 52 21.42 4.74 14.36
C PHE A 52 22.87 4.23 14.40
N ASP A 53 23.11 2.97 14.76
CA ASP A 53 24.47 2.43 14.90
C ASP A 53 25.10 1.92 13.59
N HIS A 54 24.28 1.61 12.57
CA HIS A 54 24.76 0.99 11.32
C HIS A 54 24.13 1.57 10.05
N PHE A 55 23.62 2.81 10.10
CA PHE A 55 22.98 3.43 8.95
C PHE A 55 23.90 3.45 7.73
N LYS A 56 23.41 2.86 6.63
CA LYS A 56 24.10 2.85 5.34
C LYS A 56 23.17 3.42 4.28
N ALA A 57 23.52 4.59 3.75
CA ALA A 57 22.74 5.31 2.73
C ALA A 57 22.34 4.41 1.54
N ARG A 58 23.22 3.49 1.11
CA ARG A 58 22.92 2.51 0.05
C ARG A 58 21.69 1.66 0.37
N HIS A 59 21.54 1.17 1.60
CA HIS A 59 20.40 0.32 1.99
C HIS A 59 19.10 1.14 2.02
N TYR A 60 19.18 2.38 2.47
CA TYR A 60 18.05 3.29 2.45
C TYR A 60 17.60 3.62 1.02
N VAL A 61 18.53 3.93 0.11
CA VAL A 61 18.21 4.17 -1.31
C VAL A 61 17.61 2.92 -1.96
N LEU A 62 18.17 1.73 -1.71
CA LEU A 62 17.61 0.47 -2.20
C LEU A 62 16.18 0.23 -1.70
N TYR A 63 15.92 0.52 -0.42
CA TYR A 63 14.59 0.46 0.15
C TYR A 63 13.62 1.41 -0.58
N LEU A 64 14.00 2.67 -0.81
CA LEU A 64 13.17 3.62 -1.53
C LEU A 64 12.86 3.17 -2.95
N LEU A 65 13.86 2.66 -3.68
CA LEU A 65 13.68 2.12 -5.03
C LEU A 65 12.74 0.90 -5.02
N ALA A 66 12.88 0.01 -4.03
CA ALA A 66 11.99 -1.14 -3.88
C ALA A 66 10.53 -0.71 -3.65
N ILE A 67 10.29 0.27 -2.76
CA ILE A 67 8.94 0.82 -2.52
C ILE A 67 8.39 1.49 -3.77
N MET A 68 9.21 2.27 -4.49
CA MET A 68 8.81 2.93 -5.72
C MET A 68 8.37 1.91 -6.77
N LEU A 69 9.17 0.86 -7.01
CA LEU A 69 8.83 -0.22 -7.94
C LEU A 69 7.58 -0.98 -7.50
N LEU A 70 7.45 -1.26 -6.20
CA LEU A 70 6.32 -1.99 -5.66
C LEU A 70 4.98 -1.25 -5.87
N ILE A 71 5.00 0.08 -5.83
CA ILE A 71 3.82 0.92 -6.10
C ILE A 71 3.61 1.10 -7.61
N ALA A 72 4.69 1.35 -8.36
CA ALA A 72 4.64 1.69 -9.77
C ALA A 72 4.30 0.50 -10.67
N LEU A 73 4.85 -0.70 -10.40
CA LEU A 73 4.64 -1.87 -11.25
C LEU A 73 3.16 -2.27 -11.34
N PRO A 74 2.41 -2.40 -10.24
CA PRO A 74 1.01 -2.80 -10.35
C PRO A 74 0.12 -1.75 -11.02
N LEU A 75 0.39 -0.46 -10.78
CA LEU A 75 -0.27 0.62 -11.51
C LEU A 75 0.06 0.57 -13.00
N GLY A 76 1.34 0.43 -13.34
CA GLY A 76 1.80 0.33 -14.73
C GLY A 76 1.13 -0.83 -15.45
N VAL A 77 1.16 -2.03 -14.86
CA VAL A 77 0.47 -3.21 -15.40
C VAL A 77 -1.03 -2.95 -15.58
N ALA A 78 -1.70 -2.32 -14.61
CA ALA A 78 -3.12 -2.01 -14.72
C ALA A 78 -3.45 -0.99 -15.83
N PHE A 79 -2.55 -0.05 -16.14
CA PHE A 79 -2.72 0.84 -17.29
C PHE A 79 -2.59 0.10 -18.64
N PHE A 80 -1.80 -0.97 -18.71
CA PHE A 80 -1.69 -1.81 -19.92
C PHE A 80 -2.85 -2.81 -20.04
N PHE A 81 -3.42 -3.26 -18.92
CA PHE A 81 -4.49 -4.27 -18.89
C PHE A 81 -5.70 -3.82 -18.06
N PRO A 82 -6.37 -2.69 -18.43
CA PRO A 82 -7.45 -2.10 -17.65
C PRO A 82 -8.70 -2.99 -17.54
N GLU A 83 -8.90 -3.88 -18.51
CA GLU A 83 -10.00 -4.86 -18.52
C GLU A 83 -9.82 -5.95 -17.44
N ILE A 84 -8.59 -6.22 -17.01
CA ILE A 84 -8.27 -7.21 -15.98
C ILE A 84 -8.17 -6.53 -14.61
N VAL A 85 -7.46 -5.40 -14.55
CA VAL A 85 -7.20 -4.66 -13.32
C VAL A 85 -7.43 -3.17 -13.54
N ASN A 86 -8.37 -2.58 -12.83
CA ASN A 86 -8.68 -1.17 -13.03
C ASN A 86 -7.61 -0.29 -12.35
N PRO A 87 -6.87 0.56 -13.11
CA PRO A 87 -5.80 1.38 -12.54
C PRO A 87 -6.31 2.42 -11.56
N TYR A 88 -7.53 2.95 -11.75
CA TYR A 88 -8.13 3.92 -10.84
C TYR A 88 -8.52 3.27 -9.51
N ALA A 89 -8.95 2.01 -9.51
CA ALA A 89 -9.22 1.27 -8.29
C ALA A 89 -7.95 1.04 -7.44
N ILE A 90 -6.81 0.73 -8.09
CA ILE A 90 -5.50 0.64 -7.42
C ILE A 90 -5.12 2.00 -6.85
N PHE A 91 -5.19 3.06 -7.67
CA PHE A 91 -4.84 4.42 -7.25
C PHE A 91 -5.67 4.86 -6.05
N LEU A 92 -6.98 4.59 -6.07
CA LEU A 92 -7.88 4.93 -4.98
C LEU A 92 -7.51 4.19 -3.69
N ALA A 93 -7.15 2.91 -3.78
CA ALA A 93 -6.68 2.14 -2.62
C ALA A 93 -5.40 2.77 -2.03
N TYR A 94 -4.43 3.15 -2.86
CA TYR A 94 -3.21 3.83 -2.42
C TYR A 94 -3.52 5.17 -1.73
N PHE A 95 -4.40 5.95 -2.36
CA PHE A 95 -4.77 7.27 -1.86
C PHE A 95 -5.48 7.18 -0.51
N ILE A 96 -6.43 6.26 -0.37
CA ILE A 96 -7.16 6.03 0.89
C ILE A 96 -6.22 5.54 1.98
N ASP A 97 -5.29 4.61 1.70
CA ASP A 97 -4.30 4.18 2.69
C ASP A 97 -3.49 5.37 3.21
N ARG A 98 -3.04 6.28 2.33
CA ARG A 98 -2.34 7.49 2.75
C ARG A 98 -3.20 8.39 3.61
N ILE A 99 -4.44 8.67 3.21
CA ILE A 99 -5.38 9.46 4.03
C ILE A 99 -5.55 8.82 5.40
N LEU A 100 -5.69 7.50 5.48
CA LEU A 100 -5.81 6.79 6.74
C LEU A 100 -4.53 6.91 7.58
N MET A 101 -3.33 6.77 6.99
CA MET A 101 -2.08 7.00 7.71
C MET A 101 -2.00 8.41 8.31
N PHE A 102 -2.43 9.44 7.56
CA PHE A 102 -2.49 10.81 8.05
C PHE A 102 -3.53 10.98 9.17
N ALA A 103 -4.78 10.56 8.93
CA ALA A 103 -5.90 10.70 9.85
C ALA A 103 -5.70 9.92 11.16
N THR A 104 -5.03 8.77 11.08
CA THR A 104 -4.77 7.93 12.26
C THR A 104 -3.55 8.38 13.07
N GLY A 105 -2.83 9.40 12.62
CA GLY A 105 -1.64 9.91 13.31
C GLY A 105 -0.47 8.93 13.34
N SER A 106 -0.46 7.89 12.49
CA SER A 106 0.67 6.96 12.38
C SER A 106 1.98 7.69 12.03
N LEU A 107 1.91 8.87 11.42
CA LEU A 107 3.08 9.74 11.19
C LEU A 107 3.58 10.48 12.44
N LYS A 108 2.72 10.75 13.43
CA LYS A 108 3.08 11.52 14.65
C LYS A 108 3.59 10.63 15.80
N LYS A 109 3.25 9.35 15.81
CA LYS A 109 3.64 8.43 16.89
C LYS A 109 5.05 7.84 16.74
N GLU A 110 5.71 8.10 15.61
CA GLU A 110 7.01 7.49 15.24
C GLU A 110 8.19 8.48 15.31
N VAL A 111 7.98 9.75 15.69
CA VAL A 111 9.05 10.78 15.85
C VAL A 111 9.24 11.17 17.33
N ARG A 112 8.78 10.35 18.27
CA ARG A 112 8.99 10.58 19.70
C ARG A 112 9.42 9.32 20.41
#